data_AF-A0A966B4R1-F1
#
_entry.id   AF-A0A966B4R1-F1
#
_cell.length_a   1.000
_cell.length_b   1.000
_cell.length_c   1.000
_cell.angle_alpha   90.00
_cell.angle_beta   90.00
_cell.angle_gamma   90.00
#
_symmetry.space_group_name_H-M   'P 1'
#
loop_
_entity.id
_entity.type
_entity.pdbx_description
1 polymer ?
#
loop_
_entity_poly.entity_id
_entity_poly.type
_entity_poly.pdbx_seq_one_letter_code
_entity_poly.pdbx_strand_id
1 'polypeptide(L)' 'EALAFLACKITGKIESGDHTIYAAEVMDGILNDPDSSPMVRIRRNGFQY' A
#
# COMPACT_ATOMS: atom_id res chain seq x y z
N GLU A 1 -2.51 -13.38 -7.72
CA GLU A 1 -3.44 -12.24 -7.88
C GLU A 1 -3.45 -11.41 -6.60
N ALA A 2 -3.92 -10.16 -6.64
CA ALA A 2 -3.99 -9.30 -5.44
C ALA A 2 -5.29 -9.56 -4.67
N LEU A 3 -5.30 -9.28 -3.36
CA LEU A 3 -6.51 -9.36 -2.52
C LEU A 3 -7.52 -8.28 -2.93
N ALA A 4 -7.04 -7.04 -3.08
CA ALA A 4 -7.84 -5.88 -3.41
C ALA A 4 -6.98 -4.85 -4.17
N PHE A 5 -7.64 -3.92 -4.85
CA PHE A 5 -7.00 -2.79 -5.51
C PHE A 5 -7.64 -1.48 -5.08
N LEU A 6 -6.84 -0.41 -5.07
CA LEU A 6 -7.29 0.97 -4.92
C LEU A 6 -6.75 1.78 -6.09
N ALA A 7 -7.64 2.48 -6.81
CA ALA A 7 -7.27 3.47 -7.80
C ALA A 7 -7.14 4.82 -7.11
N CYS A 8 -5.95 5.42 -7.20
CA CYS A 8 -5.65 6.66 -6.48
C CYS A 8 -5.14 7.76 -7.41
N LYS A 9 -5.52 9.00 -7.10
CA LYS A 9 -4.96 10.21 -7.73
C LYS A 9 -3.93 10.82 -6.78
N ILE A 10 -2.67 10.97 -7.22
CA ILE A 10 -1.63 11.59 -6.41
C ILE A 10 -1.98 13.05 -6.14
N THR A 11 -2.04 13.43 -4.86
CA THR A 11 -2.33 14.79 -4.38
C THR A 11 -1.11 15.47 -3.77
N GLY A 12 -0.11 14.71 -3.36
CA GLY A 12 1.12 15.24 -2.79
C GLY A 12 2.32 14.31 -2.94
N LYS A 13 3.51 14.91 -2.90
CA LYS A 13 4.80 14.22 -2.88
C LYS A 13 5.67 14.87 -1.82
N ILE A 14 6.25 14.07 -0.95
CA ILE A 14 7.17 14.53 0.10
C ILE A 14 8.46 13.71 -0.02
N GLU A 15 9.58 14.40 -0.20
CA GLU A 15 10.92 13.78 -0.19
C GLU A 15 11.42 13.73 1.26
N SER A 16 11.89 12.57 1.71
CA SER A 16 12.36 12.36 3.08
C SER A 16 13.51 11.35 3.09
N GLY A 17 14.74 11.86 3.16
CA GLY A 17 15.94 11.04 3.09
C GLY A 17 16.09 10.39 1.71
N ASP A 18 16.26 9.07 1.69
CA ASP A 18 16.31 8.24 0.49
C ASP A 18 14.93 7.74 0.02
N HIS A 19 13.84 8.18 0.67
CA HIS A 19 12.48 7.79 0.33
C HIS A 19 11.66 8.95 -0.21
N THR A 20 10.67 8.61 -1.03
CA THR A 20 9.60 9.51 -1.46
C THR A 20 8.26 8.98 -0.94
N ILE A 21 7.54 9.82 -0.21
CA ILE A 21 6.18 9.55 0.24
C ILE A 21 5.21 10.17 -0.76
N TYR A 22 4.28 9.37 -1.28
CA TYR A 22 3.18 9.83 -2.10
C TYR A 22 1.90 9.87 -1.28
N ALA A 23 1.29 11.05 -1.19
CA ALA A 23 -0.07 11.20 -0.69
C ALA A 23 -1.03 11.18 -1.88
N ALA A 24 -2.12 10.42 -1.77
CA ALA A 24 -3.07 10.26 -2.85
C ALA A 24 -4.51 10.18 -2.32
N GLU A 25 -5.43 10.72 -3.10
CA GLU A 25 -6.88 10.59 -2.90
C GLU A 25 -7.34 9.27 -3.50
N VAL A 26 -8.13 8.50 -2.75
CA VAL A 26 -8.72 7.24 -3.23
C VAL A 26 -9.93 7.58 -4.09
N MET A 27 -9.90 7.14 -5.35
CA MET A 27 -10.96 7.42 -6.32
C MET A 27 -11.88 6.23 -6.52
N ASP A 28 -11.35 5.01 -6.41
CA ASP A 28 -12.11 3.77 -6.60
C ASP A 28 -11.38 2.59 -5.91
N GLY A 29 -12.05 1.46 -5.77
CA GLY A 29 -11.47 0.24 -5.24
C GLY A 29 -12.32 -1.00 -5.47
N ILE A 30 -11.66 -2.16 -5.49
CA ILE A 30 -12.31 -3.47 -5.61
C ILE A 30 -11.68 -4.48 -4.66
N LEU A 31 -12.54 -5.27 -4.01
CA LEU A 31 -12.16 -6.49 -3.31
C LEU A 31 -12.45 -7.67 -4.23
N ASN A 32 -11.42 -8.46 -4.57
CA ASN A 32 -11.57 -9.50 -5.59
C ASN A 32 -12.30 -10.74 -5.05
N ASP A 33 -11.98 -11.14 -3.82
CA ASP A 33 -12.59 -12.28 -3.13
C ASP A 33 -12.88 -11.90 -1.67
N PRO A 34 -14.16 -11.78 -1.27
CA PRO A 34 -14.54 -11.44 0.10
C PRO A 34 -14.11 -12.44 1.17
N ASP A 35 -13.92 -13.71 0.79
CA ASP A 35 -13.58 -14.78 1.73
C ASP A 35 -12.06 -14.97 1.88
N SER A 36 -11.28 -14.29 1.04
CA SER A 36 -9.83 -14.37 1.08
C SER A 36 -9.24 -13.69 2.32
N SER A 37 -8.27 -14.34 2.95
CA SER A 37 -7.59 -13.85 4.15
C SER A 37 -6.40 -12.95 3.81
N PRO A 38 -6.15 -11.87 4.59
CA PRO A 38 -5.02 -10.99 4.37
C PRO A 38 -3.68 -11.67 4.67
N MET A 39 -2.66 -11.34 3.90
CA MET A 39 -1.29 -11.76 4.18
C MET A 39 -0.65 -10.81 5.19
N VAL A 40 -0.22 -11.34 6.34
CA VAL A 40 0.49 -10.57 7.37
C VAL A 40 1.99 -10.81 7.24
N ARG A 41 2.75 -9.75 6.92
CA ARG A 41 4.22 -9.79 6.95
C ARG A 41 4.72 -9.43 8.35
N ILE A 42 5.18 -10.44 9.09
CA ILE A 42 5.90 -10.24 10.36
C ILE A 42 7.37 -9.94 10.06
N ARG A 43 7.88 -8.79 10.53
CA ARG A 43 9.31 -8.45 10.40
C ARG A 43 10.15 -9.46 11.16
N ARG A 44 11.09 -10.14 10.49
CA ARG A 44 12.15 -10.91 11.14
C ARG A 44 13.30 -9.96 11.46
N ASN A 45 13.33 -9.46 12.71
CA ASN A 45 14.31 -8.52 13.28
C ASN A 45 14.47 -7.18 12.52
N GLY A 46 14.87 -6.11 13.24
CA GLY A 46 14.72 -4.72 12.80
C GLY A 46 15.75 -4.19 11.79
N PHE A 47 16.57 -5.04 11.17
CA PHE A 47 17.81 -4.61 10.49
C PHE A 47 17.91 -4.95 9.00
N GLN A 48 16.82 -5.39 8.36
CA GLN A 48 16.81 -5.60 6.91
C GLN A 48 15.87 -4.57 6.27
N TYR A 49 16.49 -3.53 5.71
CA TYR A 49 15.89 -2.62 4.73
C TYR A 49 16.06 -3.20 3.33
#